data_AF-A0A7G9TH04-F1
#
_entry.id   AF-A0A7G9TH04-F1
#
_cell.length_a   1.000
_cell.length_b   1.000
_cell.length_c   1.000
_cell.angle_alpha   90.00
_cell.angle_beta   90.00
_cell.angle_gamma   90.00
#
_symmetry.space_group_name_H-M   'P 1'
#
loop_
_entity.id
_entity.type
_entity.pdbx_description
1 polymer ?
#
loop_
_entity_poly.entity_id
_entity_poly.type
_entity_poly.pdbx_seq_one_letter_code
_entity_poly.pdbx_strand_id
1 'polypeptide(L)' 'MMEPKEACEAGIVLRIEFAERRTALGTGYVQARANFRSAKAPCTIHVVTRELHATPAAAEDEILTITRRQGWGIA' A
#
# COMPACT_ATOMS: atom_id res chain seq x y z
N MET A 1 12.40 -6.65 -8.97
CA MET A 1 11.55 -5.57 -8.41
C MET A 1 10.22 -5.70 -9.13
N MET A 2 9.10 -5.89 -8.40
CA MET A 2 7.78 -5.94 -9.03
C MET A 2 7.44 -4.57 -9.59
N GLU A 3 6.74 -4.54 -10.72
CA GLU A 3 6.29 -3.27 -11.30
C GLU A 3 5.28 -2.59 -10.37
N PRO A 4 5.33 -1.25 -10.25
CA PRO A 4 4.32 -0.51 -9.51
C PRO A 4 2.93 -0.78 -10.07
N LYS A 5 1.96 -0.99 -9.18
CA LYS A 5 0.55 -1.21 -9.52
C LYS A 5 -0.27 0.02 -9.18
N GLU A 6 -1.22 0.36 -10.03
CA GLU A 6 -2.26 1.32 -9.69
C GLU A 6 -3.49 0.59 -9.12
N ALA A 7 -3.97 1.08 -7.98
CA ALA A 7 -5.23 0.66 -7.38
C ALA A 7 -6.13 1.88 -7.18
N CYS A 8 -7.44 1.67 -7.20
CA CYS A 8 -8.41 2.74 -6.99
C CYS A 8 -9.17 2.50 -5.69
N GLU A 9 -9.24 3.52 -4.84
CA GLU A 9 -10.06 3.54 -3.63
C GLU A 9 -10.94 4.78 -3.67
N ALA A 10 -12.26 4.59 -3.78
CA ALA A 10 -13.28 5.65 -3.80
C ALA A 10 -12.94 6.87 -4.70
N GLY A 11 -12.36 6.61 -5.88
CA GLY A 11 -12.04 7.62 -6.90
C GLY A 11 -10.63 8.19 -6.80
N ILE A 12 -9.85 7.76 -5.82
CA ILE A 12 -8.44 8.14 -5.66
C ILE A 12 -7.56 7.01 -6.19
N VAL A 13 -6.59 7.38 -7.03
CA VAL A 13 -5.59 6.44 -7.57
C VAL A 13 -4.40 6.36 -6.62
N LEU A 14 -4.11 5.14 -6.16
CA LEU A 14 -2.96 4.79 -5.35
C LEU A 14 -1.90 4.15 -6.22
N ARG A 15 -0.70 4.72 -6.24
CA ARG A 15 0.48 4.09 -6.85
C ARG A 15 1.18 3.23 -5.80
N ILE A 16 1.09 1.91 -5.94
CA ILE A 16 1.59 0.92 -5.00
C ILE A 16 2.87 0.28 -5.53
N GLU A 17 3.92 0.27 -4.72
CA GLU A 17 5.19 -0.40 -4.97
C GLU A 17 5.34 -1.57 -4.01
N PHE A 18 5.78 -2.72 -4.51
CA PHE A 18 6.01 -3.92 -3.71
C PHE A 18 7.50 -4.20 -3.53
N ALA A 19 7.87 -4.59 -2.31
CA ALA A 19 9.21 -5.03 -1.98
C ALA A 19 9.14 -6.45 -1.40
N GLU A 20 9.79 -7.38 -2.09
CA GLU A 20 10.08 -8.70 -1.54
C GLU A 20 11.24 -8.59 -0.54
N ARG A 21 11.06 -9.20 0.62
CA ARG A 21 12.00 -9.18 1.73
C ARG A 21 12.16 -10.58 2.30
N ARG A 22 13.18 -10.75 3.13
CA ARG A 22 13.39 -11.99 3.89
C ARG A 22 13.67 -11.66 5.34
N THR A 23 13.13 -12.45 6.25
CA THR A 23 13.47 -12.37 7.68
C THR A 23 14.89 -12.88 7.90
N ALA A 24 15.44 -12.67 9.10
CA ALA A 24 16.74 -13.23 9.47
C ALA A 24 16.78 -14.78 9.38
N LEU A 25 15.62 -15.44 9.50
CA LEU A 25 15.46 -16.89 9.37
C LEU A 25 15.22 -17.35 7.92
N GLY A 26 15.27 -16.44 6.95
CA GLY A 26 15.14 -16.75 5.52
C GLY A 26 13.71 -16.82 5.00
N THR A 27 12.68 -16.62 5.84
CA THR A 27 11.27 -16.60 5.40
C THR A 27 11.02 -15.38 4.50
N GLY A 28 10.56 -15.63 3.28
CA GLY A 28 10.16 -14.58 2.34
C GLY A 28 8.85 -13.91 2.74
N TYR A 29 8.78 -12.59 2.57
CA TYR A 29 7.55 -11.81 2.79
C TYR A 29 7.51 -10.60 1.86
N VAL A 30 6.32 -10.02 1.69
CA VAL A 30 6.09 -8.84 0.87
C VAL A 30 5.70 -7.68 1.76
N GLN A 31 6.27 -6.51 1.47
CA GLN A 31 5.79 -5.22 1.96
C GLN A 31 5.31 -4.38 0.78
N ALA A 32 4.33 -3.52 1.04
CA ALA A 32 3.83 -2.57 0.05
C ALA A 32 3.97 -1.14 0.57
N ARG A 33 4.23 -0.22 -0.36
CA ARG A 33 4.17 1.22 -0.14
C ARG A 33 3.25 1.84 -1.16
N ALA A 34 2.31 2.67 -0.72
CA ALA A 34 1.51 3.50 -1.60
C ALA A 34 1.84 4.98 -1.46
N ASN A 35 1.73 5.71 -2.55
CA ASN A 35 1.72 7.17 -2.56
C ASN A 35 0.55 7.68 -3.40
N PHE A 36 -0.15 8.69 -2.89
CA PHE A 36 -1.30 9.29 -3.55
C PHE A 36 -1.60 10.68 -2.97
N ARG A 37 -2.47 11.42 -3.65
CA ARG A 37 -3.05 12.67 -3.16
C ARG A 37 -4.53 12.45 -2.88
N SER A 38 -5.03 13.13 -1.85
CA SER A 38 -6.45 13.13 -1.49
C SER A 38 -6.90 14.58 -1.33
N ALA A 39 -8.14 14.91 -1.74
CA ALA A 39 -8.68 16.26 -1.56
C ALA A 39 -8.72 16.70 -0.08
N LYS A 40 -8.74 15.73 0.84
CA LYS A 40 -8.75 15.96 2.29
C LYS A 40 -7.38 16.30 2.88
N ALA A 41 -6.30 16.21 2.10
CA ALA A 41 -4.94 16.50 2.57
C ALA A 41 -4.17 17.35 1.53
N PRO A 42 -3.58 18.50 1.93
CA PRO A 42 -2.77 19.31 1.01
C PRO A 42 -1.40 18.70 0.70
N CYS A 43 -1.08 17.52 1.25
CA CYS A 43 0.19 16.81 1.09
C CYS A 43 0.02 15.48 0.36
N THR A 44 1.13 14.98 -0.20
CA THR A 44 1.19 13.59 -0.68
C THR A 44 1.15 12.65 0.53
N ILE A 45 0.21 11.72 0.51
CA ILE A 45 0.04 10.70 1.54
C ILE A 45 0.94 9.51 1.18
N HIS A 46 1.68 9.02 2.16
CA HIS A 46 2.47 7.81 2.06
C HIS A 46 1.96 6.76 3.04
N VAL A 47 1.63 5.57 2.53
CA VAL A 47 1.19 4.42 3.33
C VAL A 47 2.18 3.30 3.14
N VAL A 48 2.57 2.61 4.22
CA VAL A 48 3.48 1.47 4.18
C VAL A 48 2.91 0.37 5.05
N THR A 49 2.91 -0.86 4.56
CA THR A 49 2.50 -2.02 5.37
C THR A 49 3.56 -2.34 6.43
N ARG A 50 3.10 -2.62 7.66
CA ARG A 50 3.99 -3.00 8.77
C ARG A 50 4.12 -4.51 8.92
N GLU A 51 3.10 -5.25 8.52
CA GLU A 51 3.02 -6.69 8.67
C GLU A 51 3.78 -7.44 7.56
N LEU A 52 4.06 -8.71 7.83
CA LEU A 52 4.71 -9.62 6.89
C LEU A 52 3.61 -10.30 6.05
N HIS A 53 3.45 -9.89 4.78
CA HIS A 53 2.44 -10.49 3.91
C HIS A 53 3.03 -11.64 3.10
N ALA A 54 2.30 -12.74 2.97
CA ALA A 54 2.72 -13.88 2.15
C ALA A 54 2.65 -13.60 0.65
N THR A 55 1.80 -12.64 0.22
CA THR A 55 1.56 -12.34 -1.20
C THR A 55 1.46 -10.83 -1.44
N PRO A 56 1.73 -10.36 -2.67
CA PRO A 56 1.49 -8.97 -3.06
C PRO A 56 0.02 -8.55 -2.89
N ALA A 57 -0.93 -9.43 -3.23
CA ALA A 57 -2.36 -9.15 -3.09
C ALA A 57 -2.77 -8.88 -1.63
N ALA A 58 -2.21 -9.62 -0.67
CA ALA A 58 -2.46 -9.37 0.75
C ALA A 58 -1.85 -8.04 1.23
N ALA A 59 -0.67 -7.67 0.72
CA ALA A 59 -0.06 -6.37 1.04
C ALA A 59 -0.83 -5.20 0.41
N GLU A 60 -1.37 -5.38 -0.79
CA GLU A 60 -2.25 -4.41 -1.45
C GLU A 60 -3.55 -4.19 -0.67
N ASP A 61 -4.21 -5.27 -0.24
CA ASP A 61 -5.45 -5.16 0.53
C ASP A 61 -5.25 -4.41 1.87
N GLU A 62 -4.08 -4.60 2.51
CA GLU A 62 -3.72 -3.85 3.72
C GLU A 62 -3.54 -2.35 3.43
N ILE A 63 -2.91 -1.97 2.31
CA ILE A 63 -2.81 -0.57 1.87
C ILE A 63 -4.22 0.05 1.71
N LEU A 64 -5.12 -0.65 1.03
CA LEU A 64 -6.49 -0.18 0.80
C LEU A 64 -7.26 -0.07 2.12
N THR A 65 -7.07 -1.04 3.01
CA THR A 65 -7.69 -1.05 4.34
C THR A 65 -7.20 0.10 5.20
N ILE A 66 -5.89 0.39 5.24
CA ILE A 66 -5.34 1.55 5.95
C ILE A 66 -5.93 2.85 5.36
N THR A 67 -5.97 2.97 4.04
CA THR A 67 -6.47 4.15 3.33
C THR A 67 -7.96 4.40 3.66
N ARG A 68 -8.78 3.35 3.68
CA ARG A 68 -10.20 3.40 4.08
C ARG A 68 -10.36 3.81 5.54
N ARG A 69 -9.61 3.19 6.46
CA ARG A 69 -9.69 3.48 7.91
C ARG A 69 -9.33 4.92 8.23
N GLN A 70 -8.41 5.52 7.49
CA GLN A 70 -8.02 6.93 7.66
C GLN A 70 -8.95 7.90 6.93
N GLY A 71 -9.95 7.41 6.19
CA GLY A 71 -10.89 8.23 5.44
C GLY A 71 -10.26 8.97 4.25
N TRP A 72 -9.06 8.55 3.82
CA TRP A 72 -8.29 9.20 2.76
C TRP A 72 -8.73 8.81 1.36
N GLY A 73 -9.44 7.70 1.20
CA GLY A 73 -9.99 7.24 -0.08
C GLY A 73 -11.22 8.01 -0.56
N ILE A 74 -11.88 8.77 0.31
CA ILE A 74 -13.10 9.51 -0.03
C ILE A 74 -12.68 10.85 -0.65
N ALA A 75 -12.99 11.03 -1.94
CA ALA A 75 -12.85 12.29 -2.67
C ALA A 75 -13.69 13.43 -2.07
#